data_AF-G8YP08-F1
#
_entry.id   AF-G8YP08-F1
#
_cell.length_a   1.000
_cell.length_b   1.000
_cell.length_c   1.000
_cell.angle_alpha   90.00
_cell.angle_beta   90.00
_cell.angle_gamma   90.00
#
_symmetry.space_group_name_H-M   'P 1'
#
loop_
_entity.id
_entity.type
_entity.pdbx_description
1 polymer ?
#
loop_
_entity_poly.entity_id
_entity_poly.type
_entity_poly.pdbx_seq_one_letter_code
_entity_poly.pdbx_strand_id
1 'polypeptide(L)'
;MDTSTVLEKYTQDLSNLPLEVKHLMQEIKIKDSHLREVRRKFQSKDSQLQKFIRSNGTLAKHPKEQQIYSKIDEDLTMMKKIQKEKILLANTALFLVSKHLFNLETDIAKLEKDDLLPQIENLLDGDGVGSDSNSVMNIVSDSISGAGTPRGYSLSASTPEANAGGLMRRPQKRKYTLSSKGASGRGLKRAKPEYSDDRGRESPSARSNEGPNGDDPDNNLYCFCQRVSFGEMIGCDNDDCKYEWFHWSCVGITSPPKDDEVWYCPDCAPKMEKRKKKRK
;
A
#
# COMPACT_ATOMS: atom_id res chain seq x y z
N MET A 1 -35.64 15.99 16.27
CA MET A 1 -34.35 15.73 16.95
C MET A 1 -33.65 17.07 17.09
N ASP A 2 -32.93 17.34 18.18
CA ASP A 2 -32.18 18.60 18.27
C ASP A 2 -30.81 18.47 17.59
N THR A 3 -30.36 19.54 16.96
CA THR A 3 -29.08 19.64 16.24
C THR A 3 -27.88 19.24 17.12
N SER A 4 -27.89 19.65 18.39
CA SER A 4 -26.85 19.28 19.37
C SER A 4 -26.76 17.76 19.57
N THR A 5 -27.91 17.07 19.66
CA THR A 5 -27.94 15.63 19.89
C THR A 5 -27.43 14.82 18.69
N VAL A 6 -27.65 15.31 17.47
CA VAL A 6 -27.11 14.69 16.24
C VAL A 6 -25.59 14.87 16.17
N LEU A 7 -25.08 16.05 16.52
CA LEU A 7 -23.65 16.32 16.55
C LEU A 7 -22.92 15.49 17.61
N GLU A 8 -23.47 15.39 18.82
CA GLU A 8 -22.90 14.58 19.90
C GLU A 8 -22.83 13.10 19.51
N LYS A 9 -23.93 12.55 18.99
CA LYS A 9 -24.00 11.18 18.49
C LYS A 9 -22.99 10.94 17.37
N TYR A 10 -22.88 11.84 16.40
CA TYR A 10 -21.92 11.71 15.29
C TYR A 10 -20.46 11.77 15.78
N THR A 11 -20.15 12.66 16.72
CA THR A 11 -18.82 12.79 17.30
C THR A 11 -18.43 11.52 18.06
N GLN A 12 -19.37 10.91 18.77
CA GLN A 12 -19.16 9.65 19.47
C GLN A 12 -18.95 8.49 18.50
N ASP A 13 -19.78 8.39 17.46
CA ASP A 13 -19.67 7.37 16.41
C ASP A 13 -18.35 7.47 15.62
N LEU A 14 -17.84 8.69 15.40
CA LEU A 14 -16.56 8.92 14.73
C LEU A 14 -15.33 8.70 15.61
N SER A 15 -15.46 8.68 16.93
CA SER A 15 -14.31 8.69 17.84
C SER A 15 -13.30 7.57 17.58
N ASN A 16 -13.77 6.39 17.14
CA ASN A 16 -12.94 5.24 16.84
C ASN A 16 -12.57 5.10 15.34
N LEU A 17 -13.32 5.75 14.44
CA LEU A 17 -13.17 5.59 13.00
C LEU A 17 -11.75 5.93 12.49
N PRO A 18 -11.10 7.04 12.91
CA PRO A 18 -9.73 7.34 12.49
C PRO A 18 -8.72 6.25 12.88
N LEU A 19 -8.89 5.61 14.04
CA LEU A 19 -8.02 4.53 14.49
C LEU A 19 -8.25 3.25 13.68
N GLU A 20 -9.51 2.92 13.38
CA GLU A 20 -9.87 1.78 12.52
C GLU A 20 -9.30 1.96 11.11
N VAL A 21 -9.50 3.13 10.50
CA VAL A 21 -8.97 3.43 9.15
C VAL A 21 -7.45 3.41 9.17
N LYS A 22 -6.80 3.98 10.19
CA LYS A 22 -5.33 3.92 10.34
C LYS A 22 -4.83 2.48 10.43
N HIS A 23 -5.50 1.64 11.20
CA HIS A 23 -5.15 0.22 11.33
C HIS A 23 -5.26 -0.51 9.97
N LEU A 24 -6.38 -0.33 9.27
CA LEU A 24 -6.59 -0.93 7.94
C LEU A 24 -5.52 -0.45 6.93
N MET A 25 -5.19 0.84 6.93
CA MET A 25 -4.13 1.38 6.05
C MET A 25 -2.74 0.84 6.41
N GLN A 26 -2.45 0.63 7.69
CA GLN A 26 -1.20 0.03 8.15
C GLN A 26 -1.11 -1.45 7.72
N GLU A 27 -2.21 -2.19 7.79
CA GLU A 27 -2.26 -3.57 7.34
C GLU A 27 -2.08 -3.68 5.82
N ILE A 28 -2.70 -2.78 5.03
CA ILE A 28 -2.45 -2.68 3.58
C ILE A 28 -0.97 -2.41 3.30
N LYS A 29 -0.33 -1.50 4.05
CA LYS A 29 1.10 -1.17 3.89
C LYS A 29 1.99 -2.38 4.16
N ILE A 30 1.68 -3.19 5.18
CA ILE A 30 2.41 -4.42 5.48
C ILE A 30 2.25 -5.42 4.33
N LYS A 31 1.01 -5.64 3.86
CA LYS A 31 0.73 -6.53 2.72
C LYS A 31 1.39 -6.04 1.42
N ASP A 32 1.53 -4.72 1.23
CA ASP A 32 2.29 -4.14 0.12
C ASP A 32 3.78 -4.46 0.17
N SER A 33 4.37 -4.43 1.37
CA SER A 33 5.76 -4.84 1.57
C SER A 33 5.95 -6.32 1.22
N HIS A 34 5.06 -7.19 1.72
CA HIS A 34 5.10 -8.62 1.43
C HIS A 34 4.91 -8.91 -0.07
N LEU A 35 3.95 -8.23 -0.73
CA LEU A 35 3.75 -8.35 -2.17
C LEU A 35 5.00 -7.93 -2.97
N ARG A 36 5.70 -6.89 -2.53
CA ARG A 36 6.95 -6.43 -3.15
C ARG A 36 8.06 -7.49 -3.03
N GLU A 37 8.15 -8.15 -1.89
CA GLU A 37 9.13 -9.22 -1.67
C GLU A 37 8.85 -10.44 -2.55
N VAL A 38 7.61 -10.96 -2.56
CA VAL A 38 7.22 -12.08 -3.43
C VAL A 38 7.45 -11.73 -4.90
N ARG A 39 7.15 -10.50 -5.31
CA ARG A 39 7.43 -10.01 -6.66
C ARG A 39 8.92 -10.02 -7.00
N ARG A 40 9.80 -9.65 -6.07
CA ARG A 40 11.27 -9.74 -6.26
C ARG A 40 11.73 -11.20 -6.44
N LYS A 41 11.19 -12.13 -5.64
CA LYS A 41 11.47 -13.57 -5.76
C LYS A 41 11.05 -14.11 -7.13
N PHE A 42 9.84 -13.78 -7.58
CA PHE A 42 9.33 -14.11 -8.91
C PHE A 42 10.23 -13.53 -10.03
N GLN A 43 10.57 -12.24 -9.96
CA GLN A 43 11.40 -11.57 -10.96
C GLN A 43 12.82 -12.15 -11.05
N SER A 44 13.40 -12.59 -9.93
CA SER A 44 14.70 -13.26 -9.92
C SER A 44 14.64 -14.60 -10.67
N LYS A 45 13.61 -15.43 -10.39
CA LYS A 45 13.40 -16.72 -11.06
C LYS A 45 13.15 -16.55 -12.56
N ASP A 46 12.31 -15.60 -12.94
CA ASP A 46 12.02 -15.27 -14.34
C ASP A 46 13.29 -14.76 -15.06
N SER A 47 14.07 -13.90 -14.41
CA SER A 47 15.35 -13.40 -14.96
C SER A 47 16.36 -14.53 -15.18
N GLN A 48 16.41 -15.53 -14.30
CA GLN A 48 17.27 -16.71 -14.47
C GLN A 48 16.88 -17.49 -15.72
N LEU A 49 15.58 -17.73 -15.91
CA LEU A 49 15.07 -18.42 -17.09
C LEU A 49 15.35 -17.63 -18.37
N GLN A 50 15.10 -16.32 -18.37
CA GLN A 50 15.36 -15.46 -19.52
C GLN A 50 16.86 -15.35 -19.87
N LYS A 51 17.75 -15.35 -18.87
CA LYS A 51 19.20 -15.38 -19.10
C LYS A 51 19.60 -16.69 -19.80
N PHE A 52 19.06 -17.83 -19.33
CA PHE A 52 19.32 -19.13 -19.93
C PHE A 52 18.81 -19.23 -21.37
N ILE A 53 17.61 -18.70 -21.65
CA ILE A 53 17.04 -18.66 -23.01
C ILE A 53 17.91 -17.79 -23.93
N ARG A 54 18.44 -16.67 -23.43
CA ARG A 54 19.33 -15.80 -24.21
C ARG A 54 20.66 -16.48 -24.57
N SER A 55 21.21 -17.31 -23.68
CA SER A 55 22.50 -17.99 -23.91
C SER A 55 22.38 -19.27 -24.73
N ASN A 56 21.33 -20.07 -24.52
CA ASN A 56 21.21 -21.43 -25.10
C ASN A 56 20.10 -21.54 -26.17
N GLY A 57 19.36 -20.46 -26.41
CA GLY A 57 18.16 -20.48 -27.24
C GLY A 57 16.95 -21.06 -26.50
N THR A 58 15.80 -21.06 -27.16
CA THR A 58 14.53 -21.55 -26.61
C THR A 58 14.37 -23.07 -26.69
N LEU A 59 15.20 -23.75 -27.50
CA LEU A 59 15.09 -25.18 -27.76
C LEU A 59 15.81 -26.04 -26.71
N ALA A 60 16.86 -25.49 -26.09
CA ALA A 60 17.53 -26.10 -24.95
C ALA A 60 16.70 -25.84 -23.70
N LYS A 61 16.24 -26.90 -23.03
CA LYS A 61 15.49 -26.79 -21.78
C LYS A 61 16.43 -26.62 -20.60
N HIS A 62 16.05 -25.77 -19.65
CA HIS A 62 16.85 -25.59 -18.45
C HIS A 62 16.74 -26.86 -17.57
N PRO A 63 17.84 -27.38 -16.98
CA PRO A 63 17.81 -28.63 -16.21
C PRO A 63 16.81 -28.62 -15.03
N LYS A 64 16.52 -27.43 -14.49
CA LYS A 64 15.54 -27.21 -13.40
C LYS A 64 14.30 -26.42 -13.86
N GLU A 65 14.02 -26.39 -15.16
CA GLU A 65 12.94 -25.58 -15.75
C GLU A 65 11.57 -25.87 -15.12
N GLN A 66 11.20 -27.15 -14.97
CA GLN A 66 9.94 -27.55 -14.35
C GLN A 66 9.81 -27.07 -12.90
N GLN A 67 10.89 -27.13 -12.12
CA GLN A 67 10.90 -26.65 -10.74
C GLN A 67 10.76 -25.12 -10.66
N ILE A 68 11.39 -24.40 -11.60
CA ILE A 68 11.26 -22.95 -11.71
C ILE A 68 9.82 -22.57 -12.06
N TYR A 69 9.19 -23.25 -13.02
CA TYR A 69 7.80 -23.00 -13.36
C TYR A 69 6.83 -23.29 -12.20
N SER A 70 7.01 -24.40 -11.47
CA SER A 70 6.19 -24.68 -10.27
C SER A 70 6.30 -23.56 -9.25
N LYS A 71 7.53 -23.14 -8.94
CA LYS A 71 7.78 -22.04 -7.99
C LYS A 71 7.25 -20.69 -8.47
N ILE A 72 7.25 -20.45 -9.79
CA ILE A 72 6.66 -19.24 -10.36
C ILE A 72 5.13 -19.26 -10.21
N ASP A 73 4.49 -20.39 -10.48
CA ASP A 73 3.03 -20.52 -10.34
C ASP A 73 2.59 -20.36 -8.87
N GLU A 74 3.35 -20.94 -7.94
CA GLU A 74 3.18 -20.75 -6.49
C GLU A 74 3.30 -19.27 -6.10
N ASP A 75 4.38 -18.58 -6.53
CA ASP A 75 4.58 -17.14 -6.25
C ASP A 75 3.42 -16.30 -6.84
N LEU A 76 2.98 -16.59 -8.07
CA LEU A 76 1.89 -15.86 -8.73
C LEU A 76 0.54 -16.07 -8.03
N THR A 77 0.29 -17.30 -7.55
CA THR A 77 -0.91 -17.62 -6.77
C THR A 77 -0.90 -16.91 -5.43
N MET A 78 0.26 -16.87 -4.76
CA MET A 78 0.45 -16.12 -3.53
C MET A 78 0.26 -14.61 -3.73
N MET A 79 0.82 -14.03 -4.80
CA MET A 79 0.63 -12.61 -5.15
C MET A 79 -0.86 -12.28 -5.37
N LYS A 80 -1.59 -13.15 -6.09
CA LYS A 80 -3.04 -12.99 -6.27
C LYS A 80 -3.80 -13.01 -4.94
N LYS A 81 -3.42 -13.90 -4.02
CA LYS A 81 -4.03 -13.99 -2.68
C LYS A 81 -3.83 -12.70 -1.88
N ILE A 82 -2.58 -12.23 -1.78
CA ILE A 82 -2.24 -10.99 -1.06
C ILE A 82 -2.98 -9.79 -1.67
N GLN A 83 -3.05 -9.71 -3.00
CA GLN A 83 -3.75 -8.61 -3.67
C GLN A 83 -5.26 -8.64 -3.41
N LYS A 84 -5.90 -9.82 -3.33
CA LYS A 84 -7.32 -9.94 -2.95
C LYS A 84 -7.55 -9.47 -1.51
N GLU A 85 -6.68 -9.85 -0.58
CA GLU A 85 -6.77 -9.40 0.82
C GLU A 85 -6.62 -7.88 0.93
N LYS A 86 -5.70 -7.28 0.18
CA LYS A 86 -5.57 -5.81 0.13
C LYS A 86 -6.83 -5.13 -0.39
N ILE A 87 -7.45 -5.67 -1.45
CA ILE A 87 -8.70 -5.14 -1.99
C ILE A 87 -9.80 -5.21 -0.94
N LEU A 88 -9.89 -6.32 -0.20
CA LEU A 88 -10.86 -6.46 0.89
C LEU A 88 -10.64 -5.40 1.96
N LEU A 89 -9.42 -5.20 2.44
CA LEU A 89 -9.11 -4.18 3.45
C LEU A 89 -9.44 -2.77 2.97
N ALA A 90 -9.11 -2.44 1.72
CA ALA A 90 -9.43 -1.14 1.13
C ALA A 90 -10.94 -0.93 1.01
N ASN A 91 -11.69 -1.95 0.60
CA ASN A 91 -13.15 -1.90 0.52
C ASN A 91 -13.78 -1.75 1.90
N THR A 92 -13.25 -2.42 2.93
CA THR A 92 -13.71 -2.26 4.31
C THR A 92 -13.49 -0.84 4.80
N ALA A 93 -12.31 -0.26 4.56
CA ALA A 93 -12.02 1.12 4.93
C ALA A 93 -12.96 2.12 4.23
N LEU A 94 -13.19 1.92 2.93
CA LEU A 94 -14.13 2.73 2.16
C LEU A 94 -15.56 2.58 2.71
N PHE A 95 -16.01 1.35 2.97
CA PHE A 95 -17.34 1.09 3.51
C PHE A 95 -17.57 1.75 4.86
N LEU A 96 -16.59 1.69 5.78
CA LEU A 96 -16.70 2.34 7.09
C LEU A 96 -16.91 3.85 6.95
N VAL A 97 -16.06 4.51 6.15
CA VAL A 97 -16.17 5.96 5.91
C VAL A 97 -17.49 6.31 5.23
N SER A 98 -17.87 5.58 4.18
CA SER A 98 -19.14 5.80 3.46
C SER A 98 -20.35 5.58 4.35
N LYS A 99 -20.31 4.62 5.28
CA LYS A 99 -21.39 4.38 6.24
C LYS A 99 -21.59 5.57 7.18
N HIS A 100 -20.50 6.10 7.76
CA HIS A 100 -20.60 7.27 8.64
C HIS A 100 -21.04 8.52 7.88
N LEU A 101 -20.57 8.70 6.64
CA LEU A 101 -21.01 9.79 5.78
C LEU A 101 -22.51 9.71 5.46
N PHE A 102 -22.99 8.55 5.01
CA PHE A 102 -24.41 8.32 4.70
C PHE A 102 -25.32 8.53 5.92
N ASN A 103 -24.89 8.06 7.09
CA ASN A 103 -25.65 8.27 8.33
C ASN A 103 -25.76 9.76 8.68
N LEU A 104 -24.67 10.52 8.53
CA LEU A 104 -24.68 11.96 8.74
C LEU A 104 -25.59 12.67 7.73
N GLU A 105 -25.45 12.38 6.44
CA GLU A 105 -26.29 12.94 5.37
C GLU A 105 -27.78 12.67 5.64
N THR A 106 -28.12 11.45 6.06
CA THR A 106 -29.49 11.06 6.40
C THR A 106 -30.02 11.84 7.62
N ASP A 107 -29.20 12.05 8.64
CA ASP A 107 -29.60 12.80 9.83
C ASP A 107 -29.67 14.31 9.54
N ILE A 108 -28.81 14.86 8.68
CA ILE A 108 -28.91 16.25 8.17
C ILE A 108 -30.20 16.44 7.38
N ALA A 109 -30.52 15.55 6.44
CA ALA A 109 -31.74 15.64 5.63
C ALA A 109 -33.02 15.61 6.49
N LYS A 110 -33.01 14.90 7.64
CA LYS A 110 -34.13 14.96 8.61
C LYS A 110 -34.20 16.31 9.31
N LEU A 111 -33.07 16.88 9.72
CA LEU A 111 -33.02 18.19 10.36
C LEU A 111 -33.46 19.31 9.41
N GLU A 112 -33.11 19.22 8.13
CA GLU A 112 -33.60 20.15 7.09
C GLU A 112 -35.11 20.04 6.87
N LYS A 113 -35.65 18.81 6.91
CA LYS A 113 -37.10 18.58 6.81
C LYS A 113 -37.88 19.12 8.02
N ASP A 114 -37.27 19.10 9.20
CA ASP A 114 -37.85 19.60 10.44
C ASP A 114 -37.68 21.15 10.59
N ASP A 115 -37.19 21.87 9.56
CA ASP A 115 -36.85 23.30 9.56
C ASP A 115 -35.83 23.71 10.65
N LEU A 116 -35.07 22.74 11.18
CA LEU A 116 -34.04 22.95 12.20
C LEU A 116 -32.68 23.32 11.60
N LEU A 117 -32.52 23.12 10.29
CA LEU A 117 -31.37 23.56 9.51
C LEU A 117 -31.85 24.25 8.22
N PRO A 118 -31.25 25.39 7.83
CA PRO A 118 -31.48 25.97 6.52
C PRO A 118 -30.95 25.01 5.45
N GLN A 119 -31.77 24.70 4.44
CA GLN A 119 -31.36 23.89 3.30
C GLN A 119 -30.17 24.57 2.60
N ILE A 120 -29.02 23.92 2.61
CA ILE A 120 -27.78 24.47 2.06
C ILE A 120 -27.87 24.64 0.53
N GLU A 121 -28.73 23.86 -0.15
CA GLU A 121 -29.01 24.02 -1.59
C GLU A 121 -29.52 25.43 -1.93
N ASN A 122 -30.27 26.10 -1.04
CA ASN A 122 -30.78 27.45 -1.30
C ASN A 122 -29.72 28.56 -1.24
N LEU A 123 -28.49 28.27 -0.79
CA LEU A 123 -27.39 29.25 -0.75
C LEU A 123 -26.54 29.26 -2.03
N LEU A 124 -26.70 28.27 -2.90
CA LEU A 124 -25.94 28.14 -4.15
C LEU A 124 -26.76 28.53 -5.40
N ASP A 125 -28.10 28.55 -5.31
CA ASP A 125 -28.99 28.93 -6.41
C ASP A 125 -29.45 30.40 -6.34
N GLY A 126 -28.69 31.25 -5.65
CA GLY A 126 -28.82 32.71 -5.74
C GLY A 126 -28.28 33.23 -7.07
N ASP A 127 -29.15 33.37 -8.07
CA ASP A 127 -28.85 34.04 -9.34
C ASP A 127 -28.33 35.47 -9.07
N GLY A 128 -27.01 35.64 -9.19
CA GLY A 128 -26.33 36.87 -8.82
C GLY A 128 -24.82 36.81 -9.04
N VAL A 129 -24.41 36.89 -10.31
CA VAL A 129 -23.13 37.40 -10.84
C VAL A 129 -22.06 37.77 -9.79
N GLY A 130 -20.93 37.05 -9.80
CA GLY A 130 -19.71 37.49 -9.14
C GLY A 130 -18.72 36.37 -8.86
N SER A 131 -17.81 36.13 -9.80
CA SER A 131 -16.62 35.29 -9.63
C SER A 131 -15.78 35.79 -8.46
N ASP A 132 -15.87 35.18 -7.27
CA ASP A 132 -14.82 35.20 -6.26
C ASP A 132 -15.00 34.02 -5.27
N SER A 133 -14.30 32.92 -5.53
CA SER A 133 -14.28 31.68 -4.74
C SER A 133 -13.60 31.81 -3.36
N ASN A 134 -13.34 33.03 -2.89
CA ASN A 134 -12.65 33.32 -1.62
C ASN A 134 -13.56 33.83 -0.48
N SER A 135 -14.85 34.09 -0.72
CA SER A 135 -15.73 34.64 0.32
C SER A 135 -16.21 33.62 1.36
N VAL A 136 -16.21 32.32 1.03
CA VAL A 136 -16.78 31.28 1.91
C VAL A 136 -15.91 31.04 3.17
N MET A 137 -14.60 31.32 3.11
CA MET A 137 -13.68 31.17 4.25
C MET A 137 -13.64 32.40 5.18
N ASN A 138 -14.19 33.54 4.78
CA ASN A 138 -14.19 34.77 5.58
C ASN A 138 -15.38 34.86 6.56
N ILE A 139 -16.52 34.21 6.25
CA ILE A 139 -17.69 34.21 7.15
C ILE A 139 -17.43 33.50 8.48
N VAL A 140 -16.54 32.50 8.51
CA VAL A 140 -16.21 31.76 9.75
C VAL A 140 -15.11 32.43 10.59
N SER A 141 -14.41 33.43 10.04
CA SER A 141 -13.28 34.08 10.71
C SER A 141 -13.66 35.33 11.51
N ASP A 142 -14.81 35.95 11.20
CA ASP A 142 -15.23 37.22 11.82
C ASP A 142 -15.85 37.08 13.22
N SER A 143 -15.97 35.85 13.75
CA SER A 143 -16.52 35.58 15.07
C SER A 143 -15.47 35.40 16.18
N ILE A 144 -14.16 35.53 15.90
CA ILE A 144 -13.12 35.19 16.90
C ILE A 144 -12.01 36.22 17.14
N SER A 145 -12.14 37.50 16.76
CA SER A 145 -11.08 38.48 17.11
C SER A 145 -11.58 39.88 17.44
N GLY A 146 -12.28 39.99 18.57
CA GLY A 146 -12.32 41.24 19.33
C GLY A 146 -11.07 41.37 20.20
N ALA A 147 -10.02 42.05 19.70
CA ALA A 147 -8.98 42.67 20.52
C ALA A 147 -8.11 43.67 19.73
N GLY A 148 -8.41 44.97 19.90
CA GLY A 148 -7.40 46.01 20.19
C GLY A 148 -6.45 46.56 19.10
N THR A 149 -6.82 47.75 18.58
CA THR A 149 -5.96 48.97 18.44
C THR A 149 -4.91 49.09 17.29
N PRO A 150 -4.53 50.35 16.89
CA PRO A 150 -4.60 50.79 15.48
C PRO A 150 -3.28 51.35 14.87
N ARG A 151 -3.41 51.89 13.64
CA ARG A 151 -2.45 52.60 12.74
C ARG A 151 -1.83 51.65 11.70
N GLY A 152 -1.91 51.88 10.38
CA GLY A 152 -2.14 53.10 9.62
C GLY A 152 -0.84 53.50 8.92
N TYR A 153 -0.66 53.09 7.65
CA TYR A 153 -0.17 53.95 6.58
C TYR A 153 -0.44 53.29 5.22
N SER A 154 -0.63 54.18 4.25
CA SER A 154 -1.03 53.97 2.88
C SER A 154 0.18 53.69 1.98
N LEU A 155 0.01 53.01 0.85
CA LEU A 155 0.27 53.55 -0.50
C LEU A 155 0.45 52.46 -1.56
N SER A 156 -0.32 52.66 -2.62
CA SER A 156 -0.22 52.13 -3.98
C SER A 156 1.08 52.50 -4.71
N ALA A 157 1.58 51.64 -5.61
CA ALA A 157 2.21 52.05 -6.86
C ALA A 157 2.39 50.88 -7.86
N SER A 158 1.63 50.98 -8.96
CA SER A 158 1.94 50.81 -10.38
C SER A 158 3.04 49.85 -10.91
N THR A 159 2.63 49.21 -12.03
CA THR A 159 3.27 48.35 -13.06
C THR A 159 4.47 49.00 -13.81
N PRO A 160 5.09 48.46 -14.92
CA PRO A 160 4.91 47.19 -15.69
C PRO A 160 6.21 46.46 -16.17
N GLU A 161 6.00 45.27 -16.77
CA GLU A 161 6.68 44.57 -17.91
C GLU A 161 8.21 44.45 -18.07
N ALA A 162 8.66 43.19 -18.28
CA ALA A 162 9.49 42.81 -19.44
C ALA A 162 9.43 41.29 -19.73
N ASN A 163 9.58 40.98 -21.01
CA ASN A 163 9.18 39.79 -21.74
C ASN A 163 10.41 38.91 -22.08
N ALA A 164 10.33 37.58 -21.99
CA ALA A 164 11.20 36.65 -22.73
C ALA A 164 10.57 35.24 -22.77
N GLY A 165 10.29 34.73 -23.97
CA GLY A 165 9.45 33.56 -24.19
C GLY A 165 10.17 32.22 -24.38
N GLY A 166 9.36 31.22 -24.78
CA GLY A 166 9.81 30.09 -25.58
C GLY A 166 9.62 28.67 -25.02
N LEU A 167 8.50 28.05 -25.41
CA LEU A 167 8.32 26.63 -25.77
C LEU A 167 8.29 25.54 -24.69
N MET A 168 7.07 25.06 -24.36
CA MET A 168 6.83 23.68 -23.91
C MET A 168 5.55 23.09 -24.55
N ARG A 169 5.70 21.91 -25.15
CA ARG A 169 4.68 21.13 -25.86
C ARG A 169 3.83 20.29 -24.88
N ARG A 170 2.51 20.25 -25.13
CA ARG A 170 1.51 19.37 -24.47
C ARG A 170 1.66 17.89 -24.88
N PRO A 171 1.45 16.92 -23.96
CA PRO A 171 1.23 15.52 -24.33
C PRO A 171 -0.27 15.19 -24.41
N GLN A 172 -0.62 14.38 -25.41
CA GLN A 172 -1.97 13.99 -25.81
C GLN A 172 -2.30 12.60 -25.27
N LYS A 173 -3.47 12.46 -24.63
CA LYS A 173 -4.04 11.19 -24.15
C LYS A 173 -4.40 10.27 -25.33
N ARG A 174 -3.89 9.03 -25.35
CA ARG A 174 -4.39 7.95 -26.22
C ARG A 174 -5.37 7.06 -25.46
N LYS A 175 -6.63 7.05 -25.91
CA LYS A 175 -7.67 6.06 -25.58
C LYS A 175 -7.49 4.85 -26.49
N TYR A 176 -7.56 3.64 -25.95
CA TYR A 176 -7.76 2.42 -26.73
C TYR A 176 -9.19 1.92 -26.53
N THR A 177 -9.93 1.86 -27.64
CA THR A 177 -11.23 1.23 -27.80
C THR A 177 -11.01 -0.21 -28.26
N LEU A 178 -11.58 -1.20 -27.58
CA LEU A 178 -11.74 -2.55 -28.14
C LEU A 178 -13.19 -2.77 -28.54
N SER A 179 -13.37 -3.12 -29.80
CA SER A 179 -14.62 -3.45 -30.45
C SER A 179 -14.85 -4.96 -30.41
N SER A 180 -16.13 -5.33 -30.34
CA SER A 180 -16.67 -6.68 -30.21
C SER A 180 -16.81 -7.43 -31.55
N LYS A 181 -16.85 -8.77 -31.46
CA LYS A 181 -17.61 -9.79 -32.22
C LYS A 181 -17.35 -11.13 -31.48
N GLY A 182 -18.29 -11.81 -30.82
CA GLY A 182 -19.43 -12.60 -31.35
C GLY A 182 -18.91 -13.93 -31.92
N ALA A 183 -19.28 -15.15 -31.49
CA ALA A 183 -20.56 -15.65 -30.96
C ALA A 183 -20.49 -17.08 -30.34
N SER A 184 -21.49 -17.39 -29.51
CA SER A 184 -22.22 -18.68 -29.28
C SER A 184 -21.49 -19.95 -28.77
N GLY A 185 -21.97 -20.76 -27.82
CA GLY A 185 -23.23 -20.85 -27.06
C GLY A 185 -23.37 -22.22 -26.34
N ARG A 186 -24.41 -22.36 -25.50
CA ARG A 186 -24.88 -23.54 -24.69
C ARG A 186 -24.13 -23.74 -23.35
N GLY A 187 -24.71 -23.81 -22.14
CA GLY A 187 -26.07 -24.05 -21.67
C GLY A 187 -26.11 -25.39 -20.91
N LEU A 188 -26.28 -25.38 -19.57
CA LEU A 188 -27.07 -26.34 -18.73
C LEU A 188 -26.58 -26.44 -17.26
N LYS A 189 -27.53 -26.12 -16.36
CA LYS A 189 -27.94 -26.81 -15.10
C LYS A 189 -27.08 -26.78 -13.81
N ARG A 190 -27.60 -25.93 -12.92
CA ARG A 190 -27.80 -26.03 -11.45
C ARG A 190 -27.98 -27.45 -10.88
N ALA A 191 -27.32 -27.73 -9.75
CA ALA A 191 -27.78 -28.64 -8.69
C ALA A 191 -27.18 -28.24 -7.32
N LYS A 192 -28.02 -28.29 -6.28
CA LYS A 192 -27.75 -28.13 -4.82
C LYS A 192 -27.59 -29.56 -4.24
N PRO A 193 -27.01 -29.74 -3.03
CA PRO A 193 -27.90 -29.97 -1.87
C PRO A 193 -27.41 -29.43 -0.50
N GLU A 194 -28.37 -29.19 0.39
CA GLU A 194 -28.28 -29.12 1.87
C GLU A 194 -28.22 -30.58 2.42
N TYR A 195 -27.89 -30.96 3.67
CA TYR A 195 -28.02 -30.46 5.05
C TYR A 195 -27.10 -31.39 5.90
N SER A 196 -26.45 -31.00 7.00
CA SER A 196 -27.03 -31.20 8.34
C SER A 196 -26.18 -30.63 9.48
N ASP A 197 -26.90 -30.00 10.41
CA ASP A 197 -26.54 -29.52 11.76
C ASP A 197 -26.33 -30.70 12.73
N ASP A 198 -25.31 -30.65 13.59
CA ASP A 198 -25.32 -31.32 14.90
C ASP A 198 -24.43 -30.54 15.89
N ARG A 199 -24.99 -30.26 17.08
CA ARG A 199 -24.37 -29.51 18.19
C ARG A 199 -23.87 -30.50 19.24
N GLY A 200 -22.65 -30.32 19.76
CA GLY A 200 -22.18 -31.13 20.89
C GLY A 200 -20.85 -30.71 21.53
N ARG A 201 -20.94 -29.73 22.43
CA ARG A 201 -20.14 -29.41 23.64
C ARG A 201 -18.98 -30.36 24.06
N GLU A 202 -17.84 -29.75 24.44
CA GLU A 202 -17.09 -29.87 25.72
C GLU A 202 -15.55 -29.83 25.59
N SER A 203 -14.94 -29.03 26.47
CA SER A 203 -13.50 -28.96 26.73
C SER A 203 -13.13 -29.97 27.83
N PRO A 204 -11.91 -30.53 27.83
CA PRO A 204 -11.06 -30.25 28.99
C PRO A 204 -9.57 -30.06 28.66
N SER A 205 -8.90 -29.37 29.58
CA SER A 205 -7.44 -29.21 29.69
C SER A 205 -6.68 -30.53 29.76
N ALA A 206 -5.50 -30.61 29.12
CA ALA A 206 -4.22 -30.96 29.76
C ALA A 206 -3.07 -31.13 28.73
N ARG A 207 -2.06 -30.28 28.91
CA ARG A 207 -0.61 -30.46 28.69
C ARG A 207 -0.12 -31.81 28.13
N SER A 208 0.55 -31.75 26.99
CA SER A 208 1.80 -32.50 26.75
C SER A 208 2.64 -31.78 25.68
N ASN A 209 3.93 -31.73 25.98
CA ASN A 209 4.99 -31.07 25.25
C ASN A 209 5.56 -32.07 24.23
N GLU A 210 5.46 -31.81 22.93
CA GLU A 210 6.25 -32.47 21.88
C GLU A 210 6.11 -31.69 20.56
N GLY A 211 7.24 -31.21 20.03
CA GLY A 211 7.31 -30.49 18.76
C GLY A 211 6.91 -31.38 17.57
N PRO A 212 6.53 -30.74 16.45
CA PRO A 212 7.50 -30.67 15.37
C PRO A 212 7.47 -29.33 14.63
N ASN A 213 8.66 -28.83 14.28
CA ASN A 213 8.94 -27.94 13.15
C ASN A 213 7.78 -27.04 12.68
N GLY A 214 7.67 -25.89 13.32
CA GLY A 214 7.07 -24.72 12.68
C GLY A 214 8.05 -24.21 11.63
N ASP A 215 7.90 -24.66 10.39
CA ASP A 215 8.41 -23.95 9.21
C ASP A 215 7.62 -22.63 9.06
N ASP A 216 7.81 -21.72 10.03
CA ASP A 216 7.52 -20.32 9.85
C ASP A 216 8.67 -19.72 9.02
N PRO A 217 8.41 -19.22 7.80
CA PRO A 217 9.45 -18.67 6.92
C PRO A 217 10.15 -17.44 7.51
N ASP A 218 9.65 -16.90 8.62
CA ASP A 218 10.17 -15.72 9.30
C ASP A 218 11.25 -16.03 10.36
N ASN A 219 11.53 -17.30 10.67
CA ASN A 219 12.52 -17.69 11.70
C ASN A 219 13.93 -18.00 11.17
N ASN A 220 14.21 -17.74 9.90
CA ASN A 220 15.54 -18.00 9.36
C ASN A 220 16.56 -17.01 9.96
N LEU A 221 17.58 -17.52 10.64
CA LEU A 221 18.56 -16.72 11.39
C LEU A 221 19.72 -16.30 10.49
N TYR A 222 19.95 -15.00 10.40
CA TYR A 222 21.00 -14.39 9.58
C TYR A 222 21.98 -13.60 10.45
N CYS A 223 23.07 -13.16 9.80
CA CYS A 223 24.15 -12.38 10.41
C CYS A 223 24.85 -13.14 11.56
N PHE A 224 26.01 -12.64 11.98
CA PHE A 224 26.67 -13.18 13.18
C PHE A 224 25.86 -12.93 14.46
N CYS A 225 24.88 -12.02 14.44
CA CYS A 225 23.98 -11.77 15.56
C CYS A 225 22.88 -12.84 15.72
N GLN A 226 22.75 -13.78 14.77
CA GLN A 226 21.77 -14.88 14.80
C GLN A 226 20.35 -14.40 15.10
N ARG A 227 19.91 -13.37 14.36
CA ARG A 227 18.56 -12.82 14.44
C ARG A 227 17.88 -12.95 13.09
N VAL A 228 16.55 -12.85 13.09
CA VAL A 228 15.73 -12.82 11.88
C VAL A 228 16.12 -11.65 10.97
N SER A 229 15.66 -11.66 9.73
CA SER A 229 15.85 -10.54 8.81
C SER A 229 15.09 -9.30 9.32
N PHE A 230 15.79 -8.20 9.58
CA PHE A 230 15.18 -6.94 10.00
C PHE A 230 15.91 -5.74 9.38
N GLY A 231 15.16 -4.71 8.98
CA GLY A 231 15.73 -3.50 8.39
C GLY A 231 16.44 -3.73 7.05
N GLU A 232 17.53 -3.00 6.82
CA GLU A 232 18.36 -3.12 5.61
C GLU A 232 19.42 -4.21 5.77
N MET A 233 19.56 -5.05 4.75
CA MET A 233 20.47 -6.19 4.74
C MET A 233 21.34 -6.17 3.48
N ILE A 234 22.57 -6.65 3.62
CA ILE A 234 23.54 -6.82 2.54
C ILE A 234 23.96 -8.28 2.43
N GLY A 235 24.08 -8.78 1.20
CA GLY A 235 24.57 -10.13 0.90
C GLY A 235 26.09 -10.14 0.72
N CYS A 236 26.77 -11.16 1.23
CA CYS A 236 28.19 -11.37 1.01
C CYS A 236 28.44 -12.09 -0.32
N ASP A 237 29.27 -11.55 -1.20
CA ASP A 237 29.59 -12.13 -2.52
C ASP A 237 30.51 -13.37 -2.48
N ASN A 238 30.67 -13.99 -1.32
CA ASN A 238 31.41 -15.24 -1.18
C ASN A 238 30.40 -16.38 -1.07
N ASP A 239 30.34 -17.24 -2.08
CA ASP A 239 29.42 -18.39 -2.14
C ASP A 239 29.62 -19.37 -0.97
N ASP A 240 30.81 -19.40 -0.37
CA ASP A 240 31.14 -20.22 0.81
C ASP A 240 30.91 -19.49 2.15
N CYS A 241 30.11 -18.41 2.17
CA CYS A 241 29.87 -17.64 3.38
C CYS A 241 28.81 -18.31 4.27
N LYS A 242 29.14 -18.55 5.55
CA LYS A 242 28.26 -19.24 6.52
C LYS A 242 26.90 -18.57 6.71
N TYR A 243 26.86 -17.25 6.68
CA TYR A 243 25.66 -16.48 7.05
C TYR A 243 24.96 -15.86 5.85
N GLU A 244 25.66 -15.70 4.72
CA GLU A 244 25.22 -15.14 3.43
C GLU A 244 24.69 -13.69 3.48
N TRP A 245 23.96 -13.30 4.52
CA TRP A 245 23.27 -12.03 4.71
C TRP A 245 23.58 -11.39 6.07
N PHE A 246 23.75 -10.08 6.07
CA PHE A 246 24.13 -9.29 7.24
C PHE A 246 23.27 -8.03 7.35
N HIS A 247 22.90 -7.63 8.57
CA HIS A 247 22.22 -6.35 8.82
C HIS A 247 23.21 -5.20 8.69
N TRP A 248 22.80 -4.10 8.08
CA TRP A 248 23.64 -2.91 7.88
C TRP A 248 24.19 -2.37 9.20
N SER A 249 23.38 -2.33 10.25
CA SER A 249 23.79 -1.93 11.60
C SER A 249 24.83 -2.85 12.23
N CYS A 250 24.81 -4.15 11.89
CA CYS A 250 25.79 -5.12 12.37
C CYS A 250 27.15 -4.98 11.67
N VAL A 251 27.17 -4.62 10.39
CA VAL A 251 28.41 -4.49 9.61
C VAL A 251 28.87 -3.03 9.40
N GLY A 252 28.16 -2.06 9.98
CA GLY A 252 28.52 -0.64 9.95
C GLY A 252 28.30 0.05 8.59
N ILE A 253 27.37 -0.46 7.76
CA ILE A 253 27.03 0.15 6.48
C ILE A 253 25.90 1.17 6.71
N THR A 254 26.07 2.38 6.21
CA THR A 254 25.11 3.49 6.39
C THR A 254 24.53 4.01 5.07
N SER A 255 25.12 3.60 3.95
CA SER A 255 24.65 3.92 2.61
C SER A 255 24.80 2.71 1.71
N PRO A 256 23.89 2.49 0.75
CA PRO A 256 24.00 1.37 -0.18
C PRO A 256 25.32 1.48 -0.95
N PRO A 257 26.09 0.37 -1.08
CA PRO A 257 27.19 0.31 -2.03
C PRO A 257 26.68 0.61 -3.44
N LYS A 258 27.56 1.08 -4.32
CA LYS A 258 27.20 1.27 -5.73
C LYS A 258 26.81 -0.10 -6.32
N ASP A 259 25.81 -0.15 -7.18
CA ASP A 259 25.23 -1.39 -7.71
C ASP A 259 26.24 -2.35 -8.38
N ASP A 260 27.43 -1.85 -8.76
CA ASP A 260 28.51 -2.62 -9.39
C ASP A 260 29.66 -3.03 -8.44
N GLU A 261 29.57 -2.73 -7.13
CA GLU A 261 30.65 -2.95 -6.17
C GLU A 261 30.45 -4.24 -5.36
N VAL A 262 31.42 -5.15 -5.48
CA VAL A 262 31.43 -6.46 -4.79
C VAL A 262 31.74 -6.26 -3.31
N TRP A 263 30.85 -6.73 -2.43
CA TRP A 263 30.98 -6.61 -0.98
C TRP A 263 31.20 -7.97 -0.30
N TYR A 264 32.13 -7.99 0.65
CA TYR A 264 32.44 -9.16 1.46
C TYR A 264 32.27 -8.85 2.94
N CYS A 265 31.73 -9.81 3.70
CA CYS A 265 31.63 -9.69 5.14
C CYS A 265 33.02 -9.68 5.82
N PRO A 266 33.12 -9.26 7.10
CA PRO A 266 34.40 -9.19 7.82
C PRO A 266 35.20 -10.51 7.83
N ASP A 267 34.52 -11.66 7.80
CA ASP A 267 35.14 -12.99 7.78
C ASP A 267 35.64 -13.39 6.39
N CYS A 268 34.99 -12.90 5.33
CA CYS A 268 35.28 -13.26 3.94
C CYS A 268 36.25 -12.29 3.26
N ALA A 269 36.21 -11.01 3.61
CA ALA A 269 37.10 -9.98 3.08
C ALA A 269 38.60 -10.36 3.13
N PRO A 270 39.18 -10.82 4.28
CA PRO A 270 40.60 -11.17 4.32
C PRO A 270 40.95 -12.41 3.49
N LYS A 271 40.00 -13.34 3.29
CA LYS A 271 40.20 -14.54 2.46
C LYS A 271 40.22 -14.19 0.98
N MET A 272 39.34 -13.28 0.56
CA MET A 272 39.24 -12.84 -0.82
C MET A 272 40.42 -11.95 -1.24
N GLU A 273 40.90 -11.09 -0.34
CA GLU A 273 42.12 -10.30 -0.60
C GLU A 273 43.37 -11.18 -0.74
N LYS A 274 43.50 -12.25 0.06
CA LYS A 274 44.57 -13.24 -0.12
C LYS A 274 44.46 -14.00 -1.45
N ARG A 275 43.25 -14.34 -1.89
CA ARG A 275 43.01 -14.98 -3.20
C ARG A 275 43.35 -14.05 -4.36
N LYS A 276 43.02 -12.76 -4.27
CA LYS A 276 43.39 -11.75 -5.28
C LYS A 276 44.90 -11.59 -5.40
N LYS A 277 45.62 -11.55 -4.27
CA LYS A 277 47.10 -11.47 -4.24
C LYS A 277 47.80 -12.72 -4.79
N LYS A 278 47.17 -13.90 -4.72
CA LYS A 278 47.71 -15.14 -5.30
C LYS A 278 47.47 -15.27 -6.80
N ARG A 279 46.51 -14.53 -7.36
CA ARG A 279 46.15 -14.55 -8.78
C ARG A 279 46.87 -13.47 -9.60
N LYS A 280 47.69 -12.65 -8.95
CA LYS A 280 48.50 -11.57 -9.52
C LYS A 280 49.96 -11.93 -9.34
#